data_AF-Q9ZSH7-F1
#
_entry.id   AF-Q9ZSH7-F1
#
_cell.length_a   1.000
_cell.length_b   1.000
_cell.length_c   1.000
_cell.angle_alpha   90.00
_cell.angle_beta   90.00
_cell.angle_gamma   90.00
#
_symmetry.space_group_name_H-M   'P 1'
#
loop_
_entity.id
_entity.type
_entity.pdbx_description
1 polymer ?
#
loop_
_entity_poly.entity_id
_entity_poly.type
_entity_poly.pdbx_seq_one_letter_code
_entity_poly.pdbx_strand_id
1 'polypeptide(L)'
;MVITRNMKARATSVSHRQSQQDPESPVKKFFKLVLPSTMKDKMMRIPPRFVKLQGSKLSEVVTLVTPAGYKRSIKLKRIGEEIWFHEGWSEFAEAHSIEEGHFLLFEYKKNSSFRVIIFNASACETNYPLDAVHIIDSDDDVIEITGKEFDTEHKSKKRPRDIEFDKILHDVDVMQVLKEEEEDKRVLRG
;
A
#
# COMPACT_ATOMS: atom_id res chain seq x y z
N MET A 1 -8.03 -35.52 73.36
CA MET A 1 -8.83 -34.97 72.25
C MET A 1 -8.44 -33.51 72.06
N VAL A 2 -7.56 -33.22 71.10
CA VAL A 2 -7.17 -31.87 70.65
C VAL A 2 -7.29 -31.92 69.12
N ILE A 3 -8.22 -31.17 68.55
CA ILE A 3 -8.48 -31.15 67.10
C ILE A 3 -8.14 -29.74 66.61
N THR A 4 -6.96 -29.58 66.01
CA THR A 4 -6.54 -28.35 65.34
C THR A 4 -7.01 -28.35 63.88
N ARG A 5 -7.83 -27.36 63.51
CA ARG A 5 -8.30 -27.11 62.14
C ARG A 5 -7.16 -26.53 61.29
N ASN A 6 -6.83 -27.19 60.19
CA ASN A 6 -5.89 -26.68 59.18
C ASN A 6 -6.69 -25.99 58.06
N MET A 7 -6.51 -24.67 57.89
CA MET A 7 -7.15 -23.90 56.81
C MET A 7 -6.24 -23.94 55.57
N LYS A 8 -6.70 -24.57 54.48
CA LYS A 8 -6.05 -24.47 53.17
C LYS A 8 -6.45 -23.16 52.50
N ALA A 9 -5.49 -22.27 52.28
CA ALA A 9 -5.65 -21.12 51.39
C ALA A 9 -5.66 -21.58 49.93
N ARG A 10 -6.64 -21.11 49.15
CA ARG A 10 -6.77 -21.38 47.71
C ARG A 10 -5.95 -20.35 46.95
N ALA A 11 -4.83 -20.77 46.34
CA ALA A 11 -4.09 -19.94 45.40
C ALA A 11 -4.83 -19.89 44.06
N THR A 12 -5.26 -18.70 43.65
CA THR A 12 -5.75 -18.43 42.29
C THR A 12 -4.54 -18.25 41.35
N SER A 13 -4.29 -19.25 40.52
CA SER A 13 -3.35 -19.17 39.40
C SER A 13 -3.97 -18.33 38.28
N VAL A 14 -3.40 -17.16 38.03
CA VAL A 14 -3.70 -16.32 36.86
C VAL A 14 -3.00 -16.96 35.66
N SER A 15 -3.79 -17.63 34.83
CA SER A 15 -3.30 -18.31 33.63
C SER A 15 -2.88 -17.27 32.59
N HIS A 16 -1.57 -17.10 32.45
CA HIS A 16 -0.94 -16.33 31.39
C HIS A 16 -1.15 -17.06 30.06
N ARG A 17 -2.26 -16.78 29.36
CA ARG A 17 -2.46 -17.20 27.97
C ARG A 17 -1.46 -16.45 27.09
N GLN A 18 -0.27 -17.03 26.90
CA GLN A 18 0.58 -16.71 25.76
C GLN A 18 -0.25 -16.91 24.49
N SER A 19 -0.59 -15.82 23.82
CA SER A 19 -1.10 -15.85 22.45
C SER A 19 -0.08 -16.57 21.59
N GLN A 20 -0.42 -17.77 21.11
CA GLN A 20 0.36 -18.45 20.09
C GLN A 20 0.47 -17.50 18.90
N GLN A 21 1.68 -16.97 18.67
CA GLN A 21 1.97 -16.19 17.49
C GLN A 21 1.86 -17.12 16.29
N ASP A 22 0.83 -16.91 15.49
CA ASP A 22 0.67 -17.52 14.17
C ASP A 22 2.00 -17.31 13.40
N PRO A 23 2.64 -18.36 12.85
CA PRO A 23 3.95 -18.24 12.23
C PRO A 23 3.93 -17.09 11.22
N GLU A 24 4.77 -16.08 11.46
CA GLU A 24 4.78 -14.88 10.63
C GLU A 24 5.10 -15.29 9.18
N SER A 25 4.19 -15.00 8.25
CA SER A 25 4.39 -15.36 6.85
C SER A 25 5.65 -14.65 6.31
N PRO A 26 6.50 -15.37 5.54
CA PRO A 26 7.85 -14.91 5.20
C PRO A 26 7.85 -13.68 4.29
N VAL A 27 6.77 -13.45 3.53
CA VAL A 27 6.70 -12.33 2.58
C VAL A 27 5.81 -11.23 3.14
N LYS A 28 6.43 -10.16 3.66
CA LYS A 28 5.73 -8.95 4.12
C LYS A 28 5.92 -7.75 3.20
N LYS A 29 6.88 -7.82 2.27
CA LYS A 29 7.23 -6.70 1.40
C LYS A 29 7.04 -7.07 -0.06
N PHE A 30 6.58 -6.11 -0.85
CA PHE A 30 6.58 -6.17 -2.30
C PHE A 30 6.76 -4.77 -2.85
N PHE A 31 7.12 -4.66 -4.13
CA PHE A 31 7.17 -3.37 -4.81
C PHE A 31 6.30 -3.39 -6.06
N LYS A 32 5.97 -2.20 -6.55
CA LYS A 32 5.29 -2.00 -7.83
C LYS A 32 5.88 -0.81 -8.57
N LEU A 33 6.05 -0.99 -9.88
CA LEU A 33 6.25 0.09 -10.82
C LEU A 33 4.86 0.58 -11.26
N VAL A 34 4.64 1.89 -11.26
CA VAL A 34 3.41 2.49 -11.77
C VAL A 34 3.51 2.53 -13.28
N LEU A 35 2.69 1.73 -13.93
CA LEU A 35 2.63 1.63 -15.39
C LEU A 35 1.50 2.50 -15.94
N PRO A 36 1.53 2.86 -17.23
CA PRO A 36 0.44 3.60 -17.88
C PRO A 36 -0.94 2.99 -17.63
N SER A 37 -1.07 1.66 -17.69
CA SER A 37 -2.30 0.92 -17.36
C SER A 37 -2.79 1.18 -15.93
N THR A 38 -1.88 1.27 -14.95
CA THR A 38 -2.22 1.52 -13.54
C THR A 38 -2.87 2.90 -13.37
N MET A 39 -2.39 3.90 -14.12
CA MET A 39 -2.94 5.26 -14.11
C MET A 39 -4.28 5.32 -14.86
N LYS A 40 -4.35 4.68 -16.03
CA LYS A 40 -5.56 4.61 -16.86
C LYS A 40 -6.72 3.90 -16.15
N ASP A 41 -6.44 2.74 -15.55
CA ASP A 41 -7.46 1.90 -14.92
C ASP A 41 -7.84 2.38 -13.53
N LYS A 42 -7.09 3.36 -12.98
CA LYS A 42 -7.31 3.96 -11.66
C LYS A 42 -7.28 2.95 -10.52
N MET A 43 -6.58 1.84 -10.71
CA MET A 43 -6.42 0.78 -9.71
C MET A 43 -5.07 0.07 -9.89
N MET A 44 -4.54 -0.51 -8.81
CA MET A 44 -3.24 -1.18 -8.84
C MET A 44 -3.31 -2.61 -8.30
N ARG A 45 -2.89 -3.57 -9.11
CA ARG A 45 -2.86 -5.00 -8.77
C ARG A 45 -1.84 -5.30 -7.68
N ILE A 46 -2.22 -6.05 -6.65
CA ILE A 46 -1.29 -6.59 -5.66
C ILE A 46 -0.58 -7.82 -6.29
N PRO A 47 0.76 -7.96 -6.16
CA PRO A 47 1.47 -9.08 -6.77
C PRO A 47 0.87 -10.45 -6.41
N PRO A 48 0.64 -11.35 -7.40
CA PRO A 48 -0.02 -12.64 -7.16
C PRO A 48 0.66 -13.50 -6.08
N ARG A 49 2.00 -13.47 -6.02
CA ARG A 49 2.74 -14.18 -4.95
C ARG A 49 2.44 -13.65 -3.56
N PHE A 50 2.26 -12.33 -3.41
CA PHE A 50 1.86 -11.74 -2.14
C PHE A 50 0.42 -12.12 -1.81
N VAL A 51 -0.50 -12.05 -2.77
CA VAL A 51 -1.90 -12.47 -2.62
C VAL A 51 -2.00 -13.94 -2.19
N LYS A 52 -1.23 -14.85 -2.79
CA LYS A 52 -1.20 -16.27 -2.42
C LYS A 52 -0.76 -16.51 -0.97
N LEU A 53 0.15 -15.70 -0.45
CA LEU A 53 0.76 -15.89 0.88
C LEU A 53 0.10 -15.09 2.00
N GLN A 54 -0.57 -13.97 1.68
CA GLN A 54 -1.10 -13.01 2.66
C GLN A 54 -2.52 -12.54 2.33
N GLY A 55 -3.06 -12.83 1.14
CA GLY A 55 -4.33 -12.27 0.65
C GLY A 55 -5.56 -12.63 1.48
N SER A 56 -5.51 -13.76 2.22
CA SER A 56 -6.53 -14.15 3.19
C SER A 56 -6.52 -13.30 4.47
N LYS A 57 -5.41 -12.62 4.76
CA LYS A 57 -5.25 -11.71 5.91
C LYS A 57 -5.62 -10.27 5.59
N LEU A 58 -5.90 -9.96 4.32
CA LEU A 58 -6.32 -8.63 3.89
C LEU A 58 -7.83 -8.49 4.04
N SER A 59 -8.27 -7.55 4.88
CA SER A 59 -9.68 -7.13 4.95
C SER A 59 -10.10 -6.42 3.66
N GLU A 60 -11.42 -6.22 3.51
CA GLU A 60 -12.00 -5.50 2.36
C GLU A 60 -11.44 -4.07 2.22
N VAL A 61 -11.13 -3.42 3.33
CA VAL A 61 -10.47 -2.11 3.37
C VAL A 61 -9.11 -2.28 4.04
N VAL A 62 -8.08 -1.65 3.46
CA VAL A 62 -6.73 -1.60 4.02
C VAL A 62 -6.29 -0.15 4.17
N THR A 63 -5.34 0.12 5.07
CA THR A 63 -4.81 1.47 5.26
C THR A 63 -3.40 1.57 4.69
N LEU A 64 -3.16 2.51 3.78
CA LEU A 64 -1.83 2.90 3.34
C LEU A 64 -1.30 4.00 4.27
N VAL A 65 -0.05 3.84 4.71
CA VAL A 65 0.62 4.77 5.63
C VAL A 65 1.97 5.17 5.06
N THR A 66 2.21 6.46 4.87
CA THR A 66 3.48 6.98 4.38
C THR A 66 4.51 7.14 5.50
N PRO A 67 5.80 7.44 5.19
CA PRO A 67 6.82 7.71 6.20
C PRO A 67 6.48 8.90 7.09
N ALA A 68 5.83 9.94 6.55
CA ALA A 68 5.41 11.12 7.28
C ALA A 68 4.11 10.93 8.08
N GLY A 69 3.47 9.76 7.99
CA GLY A 69 2.35 9.36 8.85
C GLY A 69 0.98 9.61 8.27
N TYR A 70 0.86 10.13 7.05
CA TYR A 70 -0.41 10.24 6.34
C TYR A 70 -1.05 8.86 6.17
N LYS A 71 -2.36 8.80 6.35
CA LYS A 71 -3.14 7.56 6.30
C LYS A 71 -4.27 7.70 5.29
N ARG A 72 -4.40 6.72 4.39
CA ARG A 72 -5.55 6.61 3.48
C ARG A 72 -6.15 5.22 3.54
N SER A 73 -7.45 5.14 3.72
CA SER A 73 -8.21 3.90 3.57
C SER A 73 -8.45 3.61 2.10
N ILE A 74 -8.10 2.41 1.67
CA ILE A 74 -8.25 1.93 0.30
C ILE A 74 -9.13 0.68 0.33
N LYS A 75 -10.20 0.67 -0.45
CA LYS A 75 -11.01 -0.52 -0.64
C LYS A 75 -10.36 -1.43 -1.67
N LEU A 76 -10.29 -2.70 -1.33
CA LEU A 76 -9.77 -3.75 -2.20
C LEU A 76 -10.88 -4.26 -3.11
N LYS A 77 -10.56 -4.40 -4.40
CA LYS A 77 -11.41 -5.08 -5.37
C LYS A 77 -10.86 -6.48 -5.64
N ARG A 78 -11.72 -7.50 -5.57
CA ARG A 78 -11.38 -8.90 -5.83
C ARG A 78 -11.99 -9.32 -7.16
N ILE A 79 -11.16 -9.79 -8.09
CA ILE A 79 -11.58 -10.27 -9.42
C ILE A 79 -10.91 -11.62 -9.62
N GLY A 80 -11.67 -12.72 -9.55
CA GLY A 80 -11.08 -14.07 -9.53
C GLY A 80 -10.09 -14.24 -8.36
N GLU A 81 -8.86 -14.62 -8.67
CA GLU A 81 -7.77 -14.76 -7.68
C GLU A 81 -7.00 -13.45 -7.45
N GLU A 82 -7.36 -12.38 -8.14
CA GLU A 82 -6.66 -11.10 -8.09
C GLU A 82 -7.22 -10.19 -7.00
N ILE A 83 -6.32 -9.36 -6.45
CA ILE A 83 -6.68 -8.31 -5.50
C ILE A 83 -6.07 -7.00 -5.99
N TRP A 84 -6.87 -5.95 -6.00
CA TRP A 84 -6.51 -4.63 -6.50
C TRP A 84 -6.74 -3.57 -5.43
N PHE A 85 -5.82 -2.62 -5.29
CA PHE A 85 -6.11 -1.33 -4.65
C PHE A 85 -7.03 -0.54 -5.58
N HIS A 86 -8.26 -0.24 -5.15
CA HIS A 86 -9.31 0.32 -6.02
C HIS A 86 -9.85 1.65 -5.49
N GLU A 87 -10.95 1.65 -4.71
CA GLU A 87 -11.53 2.90 -4.20
C GLU A 87 -10.58 3.54 -3.18
N GLY A 88 -10.25 4.82 -3.36
CA GLY A 88 -9.24 5.52 -2.55
C GLY A 88 -7.84 5.54 -3.17
N TRP A 89 -7.54 4.69 -4.16
CA TRP A 89 -6.21 4.63 -4.79
C TRP A 89 -5.91 5.88 -5.61
N SER A 90 -6.86 6.38 -6.40
CA SER A 90 -6.66 7.58 -7.22
C SER A 90 -6.39 8.80 -6.37
N GLU A 91 -7.11 8.95 -5.26
CA GLU A 91 -6.92 10.06 -4.32
C GLU A 91 -5.60 9.93 -3.57
N PHE A 92 -5.16 8.71 -3.25
CA PHE A 92 -3.82 8.47 -2.73
C PHE A 92 -2.74 8.85 -3.74
N ALA A 93 -2.93 8.49 -5.02
CA ALA A 93 -2.00 8.82 -6.10
C ALA A 93 -1.90 10.33 -6.33
N GLU A 94 -3.05 11.02 -6.38
CA GLU A 94 -3.14 12.47 -6.52
C GLU A 94 -2.46 13.20 -5.34
N ALA A 95 -2.73 12.78 -4.10
CA ALA A 95 -2.15 13.38 -2.90
C ALA A 95 -0.62 13.26 -2.80
N HIS A 96 0.02 12.37 -3.58
CA HIS A 96 1.47 12.19 -3.56
C HIS A 96 2.11 12.37 -4.94
N SER A 97 1.37 12.98 -5.88
CA SER A 97 1.81 13.20 -7.26
C SER A 97 2.41 11.93 -7.89
N ILE A 98 1.71 10.80 -7.71
CA ILE A 98 2.16 9.51 -8.24
C ILE A 98 1.87 9.47 -9.74
N GLU A 99 2.92 9.27 -10.53
CA GLU A 99 2.87 9.24 -11.99
C GLU A 99 3.48 7.96 -12.55
N GLU A 100 3.31 7.75 -13.86
CA GLU A 100 3.95 6.65 -14.59
C GLU A 100 5.47 6.67 -14.38
N GLY A 101 6.05 5.49 -14.15
CA GLY A 101 7.46 5.32 -13.86
C GLY A 101 7.84 5.50 -12.39
N HIS A 102 6.91 5.92 -11.52
CA HIS A 102 7.15 5.89 -10.07
C HIS A 102 7.26 4.45 -9.56
N PHE A 103 8.09 4.27 -8.53
CA PHE A 103 8.31 2.98 -7.89
C PHE A 103 7.83 3.04 -6.45
N LEU A 104 6.97 2.10 -6.05
CA LEU A 104 6.39 2.05 -4.71
C LEU A 104 6.82 0.77 -4.00
N LEU A 105 7.37 0.92 -2.80
CA LEU A 105 7.67 -0.19 -1.90
C LEU A 105 6.58 -0.30 -0.83
N PHE A 106 5.89 -1.43 -0.80
CA PHE A 106 4.88 -1.77 0.18
C PHE A 106 5.44 -2.72 1.23
N GLU A 107 5.18 -2.42 2.49
CA GLU A 107 5.45 -3.30 3.62
C GLU A 107 4.16 -3.54 4.42
N TYR A 108 3.64 -4.75 4.34
CA TYR A 108 2.50 -5.19 5.13
C TYR A 108 2.85 -5.23 6.61
N LYS A 109 2.03 -4.52 7.39
CA LYS A 109 2.02 -4.52 8.85
C LYS A 109 0.79 -5.30 9.32
N LYS A 110 0.66 -5.46 10.64
CA LYS A 110 -0.52 -6.10 11.23
C LYS A 110 -1.78 -5.24 10.98
N ASN A 111 -2.96 -5.81 11.21
CA ASN A 111 -4.25 -5.11 11.14
C ASN A 111 -4.52 -4.44 9.79
N SER A 112 -4.29 -5.16 8.69
CA SER A 112 -4.67 -4.69 7.33
C SER A 112 -4.08 -3.33 6.95
N SER A 113 -2.82 -3.09 7.34
CA SER A 113 -2.14 -1.84 7.04
C SER A 113 -0.86 -2.09 6.25
N PHE A 114 -0.52 -1.17 5.37
CA PHE A 114 0.73 -1.16 4.61
C PHE A 114 1.47 0.14 4.89
N ARG A 115 2.75 0.04 5.25
CA ARG A 115 3.66 1.17 5.07
C ARG A 115 4.03 1.25 3.58
N VAL A 116 3.98 2.43 3.00
CA VAL A 116 4.32 2.68 1.59
C VAL A 116 5.44 3.71 1.50
N ILE A 117 6.48 3.41 0.72
CA ILE A 117 7.53 4.37 0.32
C ILE A 117 7.39 4.60 -1.19
N ILE A 118 7.46 5.85 -1.63
CA ILE A 118 7.24 6.25 -3.01
C ILE A 118 8.56 6.83 -3.51
N PHE A 119 9.06 6.29 -4.62
CA PHE A 119 10.24 6.77 -5.32
C PHE A 119 9.78 7.36 -6.65
N ASN A 120 10.18 8.61 -6.93
CA ASN A 120 9.82 9.26 -8.18
C ASN A 120 10.67 8.73 -9.35
N ALA A 121 10.44 9.25 -10.56
CA ALA A 121 11.15 8.81 -11.78
C ALA A 121 12.68 8.98 -11.73
N SER A 122 13.23 9.77 -10.78
CA SER A 122 14.68 9.87 -10.55
C SER A 122 15.26 8.73 -9.70
N ALA A 123 14.43 7.76 -9.30
CA ALA A 123 14.73 6.68 -8.36
C ALA A 123 15.06 7.14 -6.93
N CYS A 124 14.75 8.39 -6.58
CA CYS A 124 14.84 8.94 -5.23
C CYS A 124 13.47 8.89 -4.53
N GLU A 125 13.49 8.68 -3.21
CA GLU A 125 12.29 8.80 -2.39
C GLU A 125 11.67 10.20 -2.57
N THR A 126 10.35 10.25 -2.75
CA THR A 126 9.63 11.52 -2.86
C THR A 126 9.56 12.22 -1.51
N ASN A 127 9.45 13.54 -1.53
CA ASN A 127 9.11 14.28 -0.32
C ASN A 127 7.62 14.13 -0.04
N TYR A 128 7.25 14.19 1.24
CA TYR A 128 5.87 14.03 1.71
C TYR A 128 5.34 15.35 2.33
N PRO A 129 5.32 16.47 1.60
CA PRO A 129 4.99 17.77 2.21
C PRO A 129 3.53 17.84 2.66
N LEU A 130 2.61 17.17 1.95
CA LEU A 130 1.18 17.18 2.25
C LEU A 130 0.84 16.35 3.50
N ASP A 131 1.69 15.39 3.85
CA ASP A 131 1.47 14.51 4.99
C ASP A 131 1.69 15.22 6.33
N ALA A 132 2.56 16.23 6.34
CA ALA A 132 2.90 16.99 7.54
C ALA A 132 1.76 17.90 8.02
N VAL A 133 0.78 18.21 7.17
CA VAL A 133 -0.30 19.17 7.47
C VAL A 133 -1.39 18.53 8.35
N HIS A 134 -1.47 17.20 8.44
CA HIS A 134 -2.50 16.48 9.20
C HIS A 134 -2.13 16.08 10.64
N ILE A 135 -1.06 16.63 11.22
CA ILE A 135 -0.67 16.39 12.64
C ILE A 135 -1.25 17.46 13.59
N ILE A 136 -1.90 18.50 13.07
CA ILE A 136 -2.43 19.61 13.86
C ILE A 136 -3.92 19.38 14.15
N ASP A 137 -4.21 18.39 15.00
CA ASP A 137 -5.51 18.26 15.69
C ASP A 137 -5.27 18.54 17.18
N SER A 138 -4.93 19.80 17.48
CA SER A 138 -4.94 20.40 18.83
C SER A 138 -4.88 21.91 18.64
N ASP A 139 -5.92 22.57 19.15
CA ASP A 139 -6.25 24.00 19.19
C ASP A 139 -5.14 25.02 18.86
N ASP A 140 -5.55 26.02 18.06
CA ASP A 140 -4.89 27.30 17.74
C ASP A 140 -4.13 27.43 16.40
N ASP A 141 -4.42 28.57 15.74
CA ASP A 141 -3.86 29.17 14.51
C ASP A 141 -4.31 28.64 13.13
N VAL A 142 -5.37 29.29 12.63
CA VAL A 142 -5.75 29.38 11.22
C VAL A 142 -4.60 30.04 10.44
N ILE A 143 -3.85 29.27 9.64
CA ILE A 143 -3.02 29.82 8.56
C ILE A 143 -3.71 29.55 7.23
N GLU A 144 -4.30 30.62 6.70
CA GLU A 144 -4.88 30.69 5.36
C GLU A 144 -3.74 30.71 4.32
N ILE A 145 -3.28 29.53 3.88
CA ILE A 145 -2.39 29.45 2.71
C ILE A 145 -3.27 29.53 1.46
N THR A 146 -3.53 30.78 1.06
CA THR A 146 -4.11 31.10 -0.24
C THR A 146 -3.23 30.56 -1.36
N GLY A 147 -3.86 29.83 -2.28
CA GLY A 147 -3.22 29.12 -3.37
C GLY A 147 -2.41 30.02 -4.27
N LYS A 148 -1.18 29.59 -4.55
CA LYS A 148 -0.51 29.96 -5.80
C LYS A 148 -0.72 28.81 -6.76
N GLU A 149 -1.75 28.95 -7.60
CA GLU A 149 -1.81 28.29 -8.90
C GLU A 149 -0.50 28.56 -9.63
N PHE A 150 0.28 27.51 -9.85
CA PHE A 150 1.43 27.54 -10.75
C PHE A 150 1.02 26.88 -12.05
N ASP A 151 0.17 27.57 -12.82
CA ASP A 151 -0.05 27.25 -14.22
C ASP A 151 1.19 27.63 -15.02
N THR A 152 2.11 26.67 -15.17
CA THR A 152 3.17 26.75 -16.18
C THR A 152 3.18 25.48 -17.00
N GLU A 153 2.28 25.43 -17.98
CA GLU A 153 2.39 24.50 -19.11
C GLU A 153 3.55 24.96 -20.01
N HIS A 154 4.78 24.79 -19.53
CA HIS A 154 5.95 24.85 -20.39
C HIS A 154 6.12 23.48 -21.04
N LYS A 155 5.78 23.38 -22.33
CA LYS A 155 6.23 22.30 -23.23
C LYS A 155 7.75 22.33 -23.32
N SER A 156 8.40 21.84 -22.27
CA SER A 156 9.82 21.57 -22.26
C SER A 156 10.08 20.37 -23.16
N LYS A 157 11.06 20.48 -24.06
CA LYS A 157 11.51 19.34 -24.87
C LYS A 157 12.01 18.27 -23.90
N LYS A 158 11.31 17.13 -23.83
CA LYS A 158 11.75 15.96 -23.05
C LYS A 158 13.18 15.60 -23.44
N ARG A 159 14.01 15.25 -22.47
CA ARG A 159 15.38 14.82 -22.77
C ARG A 159 15.32 13.48 -23.50
N PRO A 160 16.27 13.15 -24.38
CA PRO A 160 16.29 11.85 -25.08
C PRO A 160 16.13 10.64 -24.13
N ARG A 161 16.74 10.71 -22.95
CA ARG A 161 16.63 9.68 -21.90
C ARG A 161 15.20 9.52 -21.35
N ASP A 162 14.48 10.61 -21.18
CA ASP A 162 13.11 10.57 -20.66
C ASP A 162 12.18 9.91 -21.73
N ILE A 163 12.42 10.19 -23.02
CA ILE A 163 11.69 9.55 -24.14
C ILE A 163 11.98 8.05 -24.21
N GLU A 164 13.23 7.64 -24.03
CA GLU A 164 13.62 6.22 -24.01
C GLU A 164 12.97 5.50 -22.82
N PHE A 165 12.91 6.14 -21.66
CA PHE A 165 12.25 5.58 -20.47
C PHE A 165 10.74 5.39 -20.67
N ASP A 166 10.04 6.37 -21.26
CA ASP A 166 8.61 6.25 -21.57
C ASP A 166 8.34 5.05 -22.51
N LYS A 167 9.21 4.82 -23.49
CA LYS A 167 9.11 3.64 -24.39
C LYS A 167 9.27 2.34 -23.63
N ILE A 168 10.25 2.28 -22.71
CA ILE A 168 10.47 1.09 -21.88
C ILE A 168 9.26 0.82 -20.98
N LEU A 169 8.68 1.85 -20.36
CA LEU A 169 7.47 1.70 -19.55
C LEU A 169 6.32 1.13 -20.37
N HIS A 170 6.09 1.65 -21.57
CA HIS A 170 5.06 1.16 -22.47
C HIS A 170 5.31 -0.30 -22.88
N ASP A 171 6.55 -0.66 -23.25
CA ASP A 171 6.90 -2.05 -23.61
C ASP A 171 6.69 -3.01 -22.42
N VAL A 172 7.09 -2.60 -21.20
CA VAL A 172 6.85 -3.39 -19.98
C VAL A 172 5.36 -3.55 -19.70
N ASP A 173 4.57 -2.49 -19.89
CA ASP A 173 3.12 -2.50 -19.68
C ASP A 173 2.42 -3.43 -20.66
N VAL A 174 2.73 -3.32 -21.96
CA VAL A 174 2.23 -4.22 -23.00
C VAL A 174 2.61 -5.67 -22.68
N MET A 175 3.85 -5.93 -22.29
CA MET A 175 4.30 -7.28 -21.94
C MET A 175 3.57 -7.84 -20.70
N GLN A 176 3.23 -7.01 -19.72
CA GLN A 176 2.48 -7.45 -18.54
C GLN A 176 1.03 -7.78 -18.90
N VAL A 177 0.35 -6.90 -19.66
CA VAL A 177 -1.03 -7.12 -20.11
C VAL A 177 -1.15 -8.39 -20.97
N LEU A 178 -0.22 -8.60 -21.92
CA LEU A 178 -0.22 -9.80 -22.76
C LEU A 178 -0.04 -11.09 -21.95
N LYS A 179 0.82 -11.06 -20.94
CA LYS A 179 1.03 -12.20 -20.05
C LYS A 179 -0.23 -12.53 -19.24
N GLU A 180 -0.94 -11.50 -18.77
CA GLU A 180 -2.20 -11.66 -18.05
C GLU A 180 -3.30 -12.26 -18.96
N GLU A 181 -3.43 -11.78 -20.21
CA GLU A 181 -4.37 -12.38 -21.17
C GLU A 181 -4.04 -13.83 -21.54
N GLU A 182 -2.75 -14.19 -21.63
CA GLU A 182 -2.33 -15.57 -21.87
C GLU A 182 -2.65 -16.50 -20.69
N GLU A 183 -2.49 -16.01 -19.46
CA GLU A 183 -2.82 -16.77 -18.24
C GLU A 183 -4.34 -17.04 -18.17
N ASP A 184 -5.19 -16.05 -18.45
CA ASP A 184 -6.65 -16.20 -18.48
C ASP A 184 -7.11 -17.20 -19.56
N LYS A 185 -6.51 -17.16 -20.75
CA LYS A 185 -6.79 -18.12 -21.84
C LYS A 185 -6.41 -19.55 -21.47
N ARG A 186 -5.38 -19.75 -20.63
CA ARG A 186 -4.98 -21.08 -20.15
C ARG A 186 -5.94 -21.61 -19.10
N VAL A 187 -6.42 -20.76 -18.19
CA VAL A 187 -7.39 -21.16 -17.15
C VAL A 187 -8.73 -21.59 -17.76
N LEU A 188 -9.20 -20.92 -18.82
CA LEU A 188 -10.46 -21.29 -19.48
C LEU A 188 -10.39 -22.58 -20.33
N ARG A 189 -9.20 -23.10 -20.61
CA ARG A 189 -8.99 -24.32 -21.41
C ARG A 189 -8.68 -25.57 -20.58
N GLY A 190 -8.44 -25.43 -19.27
CA GLY A 190 -8.14 -26.52 -18.34
C GLY A 190 -9.33 -26.86 -17.47
#